data_AF-A0A955ZRV9-F1
#
_entry.id   AF-A0A955ZRV9-F1
#
_cell.length_a   1.000
_cell.length_b   1.000
_cell.length_c   1.000
_cell.angle_alpha   90.00
_cell.angle_beta   90.00
_cell.angle_gamma   90.00
#
_symmetry.space_group_name_H-M   'P 1'
#
loop_
_entity.id
_entity.type
_entity.pdbx_description
1 polymer ?
#
loop_
_entity_poly.entity_id
_entity_poly.type
_entity_poly.pdbx_seq_one_letter_code
_entity_poly.pdbx_strand_id
1 'polypeptide(L)'
;MTFIPRFIEKTGIVDTPLDFVWDGPLHHIGPTETVNKMFNLIASKTTCGMLTQAAGIISWGALRLQGHTKVDVLLQMIESTFAFQVHPNYVNPDAIPTQKPREQPPARSAADMFQRLLWRGLDPDKYWRSYYQPIDSAFHSAYLVRHILPKPKKKVFSKWLEEMLARIKEIAPKPDEPPLGVEDKESLSPKELEAYYARHWGEALPPEVLDLEYDYQPSKREELIDRYLRELDWKGNPFLRSPDAMKKLGFEGTPYKLG
;
A
#
# COMPACT_ATOMS: atom_id res chain seq x y z
N MET A 1 -17.55 1.71 1.21
CA MET A 1 -17.29 1.54 2.66
C MET A 1 -15.79 1.52 2.80
N THR A 2 -15.18 2.46 3.51
CA THR A 2 -13.73 2.45 3.67
C THR A 2 -13.32 1.23 4.49
N PHE A 3 -12.48 0.36 3.94
CA PHE A 3 -11.91 -0.76 4.69
C PHE A 3 -11.01 -0.22 5.81
N ILE A 4 -11.56 -0.13 7.02
CA ILE A 4 -10.80 0.15 8.23
C ILE A 4 -10.49 -1.19 8.89
N PRO A 5 -9.20 -1.55 9.08
CA PRO A 5 -8.88 -2.79 9.76
C PRO A 5 -9.35 -2.71 11.22
N ARG A 6 -10.38 -3.49 11.57
CA ARG A 6 -11.04 -3.49 12.90
C ARG A 6 -10.06 -3.65 14.05
N PHE A 7 -8.97 -4.39 13.85
CA PHE A 7 -7.94 -4.59 14.87
C PHE A 7 -7.24 -3.28 15.27
N ILE A 8 -7.10 -2.30 14.38
CA ILE A 8 -6.47 -1.00 14.71
C ILE A 8 -7.43 -0.16 15.55
N GLU A 9 -8.73 -0.19 15.26
CA GLU A 9 -9.75 0.54 16.03
C GLU A 9 -9.74 0.10 17.51
N LYS A 10 -9.63 -1.21 17.76
CA LYS A 10 -9.51 -1.79 19.11
C LYS A 10 -8.31 -1.26 19.91
N THR A 11 -7.32 -0.67 19.25
CA THR A 11 -6.15 -0.12 19.92
C THR A 11 -6.43 1.22 20.59
N GLY A 12 -7.54 1.91 20.26
CA GLY A 12 -7.88 3.20 20.85
C GLY A 12 -6.88 4.32 20.54
N ILE A 13 -6.28 4.32 19.34
CA ILE A 13 -5.36 5.38 18.90
C ILE A 13 -6.06 6.61 18.31
N VAL A 14 -7.33 6.45 17.89
CA VAL A 14 -8.16 7.51 17.31
C VAL A 14 -8.43 8.56 18.39
N ASP A 15 -8.46 9.85 18.00
CA ASP A 15 -8.72 11.02 18.86
C ASP A 15 -7.78 11.23 20.06
N THR A 16 -6.80 10.34 20.27
CA THR A 16 -5.80 10.51 21.33
C THR A 16 -4.95 11.76 21.03
N PRO A 17 -4.68 12.66 22.01
CA PRO A 17 -3.88 13.87 21.80
C PRO A 17 -2.54 13.60 21.11
N LEU A 18 -2.08 14.53 20.26
CA LEU A 18 -0.75 14.45 19.65
C LEU A 18 0.31 14.93 20.64
N ASP A 19 1.24 14.06 21.01
CA ASP A 19 2.31 14.33 21.98
C ASP A 19 3.72 14.21 21.37
N PHE A 20 3.81 14.07 20.04
CA PHE A 20 5.08 13.94 19.33
C PHE A 20 5.64 15.30 18.87
N VAL A 21 6.96 15.43 18.89
CA VAL A 21 7.69 16.57 18.32
C VAL A 21 7.74 16.44 16.80
N TRP A 22 7.60 17.54 16.07
CA TRP A 22 7.56 17.52 14.61
C TRP A 22 8.52 18.53 13.98
N ASP A 23 9.66 18.02 13.52
CA ASP A 23 10.69 18.77 12.78
C ASP A 23 10.52 18.76 11.25
N GLY A 24 9.36 18.33 10.74
CA GLY A 24 9.07 18.25 9.29
C GLY A 24 9.03 16.83 8.74
N PRO A 25 8.45 16.63 7.54
CA PRO A 25 8.05 15.33 7.01
C PRO A 25 9.20 14.39 6.67
N LEU A 26 10.39 14.92 6.40
CA LEU A 26 11.56 14.11 6.06
C LEU A 26 12.37 13.66 7.28
N HIS A 27 12.21 14.30 8.44
CA HIS A 27 12.95 13.95 9.65
C HIS A 27 12.43 12.69 10.35
N HIS A 28 11.21 12.26 10.02
CA HIS A 28 10.51 11.17 10.72
C HIS A 28 10.31 9.92 9.87
N ILE A 29 10.93 9.86 8.68
CA ILE A 29 10.96 8.66 7.85
C ILE A 29 12.22 7.82 8.14
N GLY A 30 12.23 6.58 7.65
CA GLY A 30 13.40 5.71 7.75
C GLY A 30 14.64 6.29 7.06
N PRO A 31 15.85 5.90 7.47
CA PRO A 31 17.10 6.39 6.89
C PRO A 31 17.17 6.08 5.38
N THR A 32 17.59 7.04 4.57
CA THR A 32 17.61 6.92 3.11
C THR A 32 18.89 6.27 2.55
N GLU A 33 19.96 6.24 3.33
CA GLU A 33 21.29 5.81 2.86
C GLU A 33 21.74 4.47 3.44
N THR A 34 20.91 3.81 4.27
CA THR A 34 21.33 2.57 4.96
C THR A 34 20.26 1.49 4.87
N VAL A 35 20.69 0.31 4.41
CA VAL A 35 19.92 -0.92 4.54
C VAL A 35 20.06 -1.42 5.97
N ASN A 36 18.94 -1.55 6.68
CA ASN A 36 18.91 -2.00 8.07
C ASN A 36 17.98 -3.21 8.26
N LYS A 37 17.87 -3.71 9.50
CA LYS A 37 17.03 -4.86 9.82
C LYS A 37 15.56 -4.67 9.39
N MET A 38 15.00 -3.47 9.58
CA MET A 38 13.62 -3.17 9.17
C MET A 38 13.47 -3.21 7.64
N PHE A 39 14.44 -2.66 6.90
CA PHE A 39 14.46 -2.75 5.45
C PHE A 39 14.43 -4.21 4.99
N ASN A 40 15.30 -5.06 5.53
CA ASN A 40 15.36 -6.49 5.17
C ASN A 40 14.08 -7.26 5.57
N LEU A 41 13.43 -6.90 6.67
CA LEU A 41 12.15 -7.49 7.08
C LEU A 41 11.01 -7.12 6.12
N ILE A 42 11.00 -5.88 5.66
CA ILE A 42 10.02 -5.35 4.72
C ILE A 42 10.27 -5.89 3.31
N ALA A 43 11.53 -6.12 2.93
CA ALA A 43 11.94 -6.67 1.65
C ALA A 43 11.43 -8.10 1.38
N SER A 44 11.78 -8.61 0.19
CA SER A 44 11.59 -10.01 -0.21
C SER A 44 10.14 -10.50 -0.31
N LYS A 45 9.28 -9.66 -0.90
CA LYS A 45 7.90 -9.98 -1.29
C LYS A 45 7.64 -9.54 -2.75
N THR A 46 6.54 -9.98 -3.34
CA THR A 46 6.04 -9.49 -4.65
C THR A 46 5.61 -8.02 -4.59
N THR A 47 5.34 -7.37 -5.74
CA THR A 47 4.77 -6.01 -5.76
C THR A 47 3.47 -5.93 -4.95
N CYS A 48 2.54 -6.86 -5.18
CA CYS A 48 1.27 -6.93 -4.45
C CYS A 48 1.47 -7.10 -2.94
N GLY A 49 2.43 -7.93 -2.54
CA GLY A 49 2.83 -8.07 -1.13
C GLY A 49 3.35 -6.75 -0.54
N MET A 50 4.19 -6.02 -1.28
CA MET A 50 4.73 -4.72 -0.86
C MET A 50 3.66 -3.62 -0.76
N LEU A 51 2.73 -3.60 -1.70
CA LEU A 51 1.62 -2.65 -1.69
C LEU A 51 0.65 -2.93 -0.54
N THR A 52 0.37 -4.20 -0.27
CA THR A 52 -0.49 -4.63 0.85
C THR A 52 0.10 -4.21 2.19
N GLN A 53 1.38 -4.48 2.45
CA GLN A 53 2.01 -4.02 3.70
C GLN A 53 2.07 -2.49 3.80
N ALA A 54 2.31 -1.77 2.69
CA ALA A 54 2.31 -0.31 2.70
C ALA A 54 0.92 0.22 3.06
N ALA A 55 -0.13 -0.31 2.43
CA ALA A 55 -1.52 0.02 2.75
C ALA A 55 -1.82 -0.24 4.24
N GLY A 56 -1.46 -1.41 4.77
CA GLY A 56 -1.68 -1.74 6.18
C GLY A 56 -0.95 -0.82 7.16
N ILE A 57 0.32 -0.51 6.89
CA ILE A 57 1.10 0.42 7.72
C ILE A 57 0.48 1.82 7.66
N ILE A 58 0.11 2.29 6.47
CA ILE A 58 -0.46 3.64 6.31
C ILE A 58 -1.86 3.72 6.93
N SER A 59 -2.64 2.63 7.00
CA SER A 59 -3.89 2.58 7.76
C SER A 59 -3.71 2.92 9.25
N TRP A 60 -2.61 2.47 9.89
CA TRP A 60 -2.28 2.89 11.25
C TRP A 60 -2.04 4.40 11.33
N GLY A 61 -1.34 4.96 10.35
CA GLY A 61 -1.09 6.39 10.25
C GLY A 61 -2.37 7.20 10.07
N ALA A 62 -3.22 6.79 9.14
CA ALA A 62 -4.51 7.44 8.88
C ALA A 62 -5.40 7.45 10.12
N LEU A 63 -5.57 6.30 10.78
CA LEU A 63 -6.41 6.20 11.99
C LEU A 63 -5.81 6.95 13.18
N ARG A 64 -4.49 6.99 13.31
CA ARG A 64 -3.83 7.80 14.34
C ARG A 64 -4.09 9.30 14.16
N LEU A 65 -4.17 9.75 12.91
CA LEU A 65 -4.36 11.16 12.54
C LEU A 65 -5.83 11.56 12.43
N GLN A 66 -6.75 10.59 12.46
CA GLN A 66 -8.18 10.83 12.54
C GLN A 66 -8.51 11.62 13.82
N GLY A 67 -9.37 12.64 13.67
CA GLY A 67 -9.67 13.63 14.70
C GLY A 67 -8.76 14.86 14.68
N HIS A 68 -7.58 14.76 14.07
CA HIS A 68 -6.56 15.84 14.04
C HIS A 68 -6.37 16.47 12.66
N THR A 69 -6.71 15.75 11.59
CA THR A 69 -6.75 16.24 10.21
C THR A 69 -7.74 15.42 9.39
N LYS A 70 -8.12 15.91 8.20
CA LYS A 70 -8.84 15.10 7.21
C LYS A 70 -7.94 13.97 6.71
N VAL A 71 -8.41 12.74 6.80
CA VAL A 71 -7.67 11.53 6.39
C VAL A 71 -8.40 10.75 5.29
N ASP A 72 -9.56 11.23 4.82
CA ASP A 72 -10.38 10.60 3.78
C ASP A 72 -9.57 10.29 2.52
N VAL A 73 -8.69 11.20 2.12
CA VAL A 73 -7.79 11.05 0.97
C VAL A 73 -6.87 9.83 1.15
N LEU A 74 -6.28 9.65 2.34
CA LEU A 74 -5.41 8.50 2.61
C LEU A 74 -6.20 7.20 2.55
N LEU A 75 -7.36 7.20 3.20
CA LEU A 75 -8.26 6.06 3.25
C LEU A 75 -8.74 5.62 1.86
N GLN A 76 -9.11 6.57 1.00
CA GLN A 76 -9.47 6.34 -0.39
C GLN A 76 -8.30 5.82 -1.24
N MET A 77 -7.08 6.28 -0.97
CA MET A 77 -5.87 5.77 -1.64
C MET A 77 -5.50 4.36 -1.18
N ILE A 78 -5.62 4.05 0.11
CA ILE A 78 -5.44 2.69 0.65
C ILE A 78 -6.42 1.75 -0.05
N GLU A 79 -7.69 2.15 -0.18
CA GLU A 79 -8.71 1.38 -0.89
C GLU A 79 -8.31 1.15 -2.36
N SER A 80 -7.92 2.21 -3.06
CA SER A 80 -7.51 2.11 -4.47
C SER A 80 -6.24 1.28 -4.67
N THR A 81 -5.38 1.19 -3.65
CA THR A 81 -4.15 0.38 -3.69
C THR A 81 -4.47 -1.11 -3.83
N PHE A 82 -5.54 -1.60 -3.21
CA PHE A 82 -5.96 -2.99 -3.38
C PHE A 82 -6.52 -3.27 -4.77
N ALA A 83 -7.28 -2.33 -5.34
CA ALA A 83 -7.75 -2.43 -6.72
C ALA A 83 -6.57 -2.38 -7.74
N PHE A 84 -5.57 -1.54 -7.47
CA PHE A 84 -4.35 -1.44 -8.29
C PHE A 84 -3.59 -2.76 -8.40
N GLN A 85 -3.55 -3.55 -7.32
CA GLN A 85 -2.91 -4.87 -7.33
C GLN A 85 -3.53 -5.80 -8.39
N VAL A 86 -4.84 -5.71 -8.63
CA VAL A 86 -5.53 -6.50 -9.64
C VAL A 86 -5.16 -6.00 -11.04
N HIS A 87 -5.21 -4.69 -11.25
CA HIS A 87 -4.80 -4.09 -12.52
C HIS A 87 -4.49 -2.60 -12.36
N PRO A 88 -3.40 -2.07 -12.96
CA PRO A 88 -3.03 -0.66 -12.82
C PRO A 88 -4.11 0.30 -13.34
N ASN A 89 -4.94 -0.13 -14.28
CA ASN A 89 -6.04 0.69 -14.80
C ASN A 89 -7.11 1.08 -13.76
N TYR A 90 -7.22 0.39 -12.62
CA TYR A 90 -8.17 0.78 -11.57
C TYR A 90 -7.85 2.15 -10.96
N VAL A 91 -6.58 2.57 -10.93
CA VAL A 91 -6.19 3.83 -10.28
C VAL A 91 -6.19 4.99 -11.27
N ASN A 92 -6.76 6.11 -10.87
CA ASN A 92 -6.74 7.38 -11.58
C ASN A 92 -5.53 8.23 -11.14
N PRO A 93 -4.44 8.32 -11.92
CA PRO A 93 -3.26 9.11 -11.56
C PRO A 93 -3.53 10.62 -11.50
N ASP A 94 -4.60 11.09 -12.16
CA ASP A 94 -4.92 12.52 -12.23
C ASP A 94 -5.90 12.97 -11.14
N ALA A 95 -6.33 12.05 -10.27
CA ALA A 95 -7.35 12.29 -9.25
C ALA A 95 -7.02 13.47 -8.33
N ILE A 96 -5.78 13.52 -7.83
CA ILE A 96 -5.27 14.60 -6.99
C ILE A 96 -3.79 14.82 -7.33
N PRO A 97 -3.37 16.05 -7.68
CA PRO A 97 -1.97 16.34 -7.94
C PRO A 97 -1.10 15.97 -6.74
N THR A 98 0.02 15.27 -6.98
CA THR A 98 0.99 15.01 -5.92
C THR A 98 1.55 16.34 -5.43
N GLN A 99 1.28 16.69 -4.17
CA GLN A 99 1.83 17.91 -3.55
C GLN A 99 3.07 17.56 -2.73
N LYS A 100 4.02 18.51 -2.66
CA LYS A 100 5.08 18.45 -1.65
C LYS A 100 4.40 18.43 -0.27
N PRO A 101 4.76 17.50 0.64
CA PRO A 101 4.22 17.49 1.99
C PRO A 101 4.47 18.84 2.66
N ARG A 102 3.45 19.37 3.32
CA ARG A 102 3.59 20.63 4.07
C ARG A 102 4.51 20.41 5.26
N GLU A 103 5.10 21.48 5.80
CA GLU A 103 5.92 21.40 7.02
C GLU A 103 5.05 21.39 8.29
N GLN A 104 3.90 22.07 8.26
CA GLN A 104 2.99 22.27 9.40
C GLN A 104 1.51 22.34 8.92
N PRO A 105 0.51 22.11 9.81
CA PRO A 105 0.63 21.56 11.17
C PRO A 105 1.06 20.08 11.14
N PRO A 106 1.54 19.50 12.27
CA PRO A 106 2.18 18.18 12.28
C PRO A 106 1.30 17.06 11.73
N ALA A 107 0.03 17.02 12.14
CA ALA A 107 -0.92 16.00 11.67
C ALA A 107 -1.10 16.04 10.16
N ARG A 108 -1.26 17.24 9.59
CA ARG A 108 -1.46 17.41 8.15
C ARG A 108 -0.18 17.09 7.38
N SER A 109 0.97 17.52 7.90
CA SER A 109 2.29 17.23 7.34
C SER A 109 2.55 15.72 7.25
N ALA A 110 2.28 14.98 8.34
CA ALA A 110 2.38 13.52 8.37
C ALA A 110 1.41 12.85 7.38
N ALA A 111 0.16 13.33 7.29
CA ALA A 111 -0.82 12.82 6.34
C ALA A 111 -0.37 13.04 4.88
N ASP A 112 0.09 14.24 4.52
CA ASP A 112 0.60 14.52 3.17
C ASP A 112 1.84 13.66 2.85
N MET A 113 2.67 13.33 3.85
CA MET A 113 3.83 12.45 3.66
C MET A 113 3.41 11.00 3.41
N PHE A 114 2.44 10.46 4.15
CA PHE A 114 1.86 9.14 3.85
C PHE A 114 1.26 9.11 2.44
N GLN A 115 0.56 10.17 2.04
CA GLN A 115 -0.03 10.28 0.70
C GLN A 115 1.06 10.17 -0.36
N ARG A 116 2.14 10.95 -0.22
CA ARG A 116 3.29 10.92 -1.14
C ARG A 116 3.96 9.55 -1.19
N LEU A 117 4.16 8.91 -0.04
CA LEU A 117 4.79 7.59 0.05
C LEU A 117 3.96 6.52 -0.63
N LEU A 118 2.64 6.50 -0.41
CA LEU A 118 1.75 5.55 -1.06
C LEU A 118 1.67 5.81 -2.57
N TRP A 119 1.49 7.07 -2.98
CA TRP A 119 1.43 7.46 -4.38
C TRP A 119 2.66 7.01 -5.18
N ARG A 120 3.84 7.20 -4.60
CA ARG A 120 5.11 6.76 -5.20
C ARG A 120 5.19 5.26 -5.43
N GLY A 121 4.41 4.46 -4.68
CA GLY A 121 4.33 3.01 -4.84
C GLY A 121 3.37 2.57 -5.95
N LEU A 122 2.41 3.43 -6.34
CA LEU A 122 1.38 3.16 -7.36
C LEU A 122 1.85 3.59 -8.76
N ASP A 123 3.11 3.28 -9.09
CA ASP A 123 3.73 3.64 -10.37
C ASP A 123 4.18 2.36 -11.09
N PRO A 124 3.35 1.81 -12.00
CA PRO A 124 3.68 0.56 -12.68
C PRO A 124 4.93 0.71 -13.57
N ASP A 125 5.13 1.88 -14.18
CA ASP A 125 6.28 2.17 -15.06
C ASP A 125 7.60 2.30 -14.29
N LYS A 126 7.54 2.65 -13.01
CA LYS A 126 8.73 2.65 -12.16
C LYS A 126 9.10 1.25 -11.67
N TYR A 127 8.11 0.43 -11.31
CA TYR A 127 8.37 -0.83 -10.62
C TYR A 127 8.36 -2.07 -11.50
N TRP A 128 7.99 -1.97 -12.79
CA TRP A 128 7.88 -3.14 -13.65
C TRP A 128 9.13 -4.03 -13.70
N ARG A 129 10.33 -3.43 -13.77
CA ARG A 129 11.63 -4.12 -13.74
C ARG A 129 12.34 -4.03 -12.41
N SER A 130 11.72 -3.40 -11.41
CA SER A 130 12.44 -3.08 -10.20
C SER A 130 12.54 -4.31 -9.32
N TYR A 131 13.75 -4.87 -9.25
CA TYR A 131 14.10 -5.82 -8.21
C TYR A 131 13.78 -5.28 -6.81
N TYR A 132 13.96 -3.96 -6.67
CA TYR A 132 13.52 -3.17 -5.53
C TYR A 132 12.06 -2.75 -5.78
N GLN A 133 11.14 -3.69 -5.57
CA GLN A 133 9.69 -3.45 -5.40
C GLN A 133 9.43 -2.22 -4.51
N PRO A 134 8.22 -1.60 -4.43
CA PRO A 134 7.98 -0.33 -3.73
C PRO A 134 8.20 -0.38 -2.19
N ILE A 135 9.43 -0.65 -1.79
CA ILE A 135 9.89 -0.93 -0.44
C ILE A 135 9.95 0.34 0.36
N ASP A 136 10.38 1.44 -0.27
CA ASP A 136 10.45 2.78 0.31
C ASP A 136 9.12 3.20 0.91
N SER A 137 8.01 2.90 0.21
CA SER A 137 6.65 3.24 0.66
C SER A 137 6.34 2.59 2.00
N ALA A 138 6.56 1.28 2.14
CA ALA A 138 6.32 0.56 3.39
C ALA A 138 7.36 0.91 4.47
N PHE A 139 8.65 0.96 4.10
CA PHE A 139 9.77 1.21 4.99
C PHE A 139 9.69 2.58 5.65
N HIS A 140 9.58 3.64 4.85
CA HIS A 140 9.50 4.99 5.39
C HIS A 140 8.20 5.22 6.16
N SER A 141 7.08 4.62 5.73
CA SER A 141 5.81 4.70 6.45
C SER A 141 5.88 4.03 7.81
N ALA A 142 6.60 2.90 7.96
CA ALA A 142 6.73 2.21 9.24
C ALA A 142 7.44 3.07 10.30
N TYR A 143 8.48 3.80 9.89
CA TYR A 143 9.16 4.77 10.76
C TYR A 143 8.25 5.93 11.13
N LEU A 144 7.53 6.49 10.16
CA LEU A 144 6.62 7.60 10.39
C LEU A 144 5.48 7.22 11.34
N VAL A 145 4.88 6.04 11.17
CA VAL A 145 3.87 5.51 12.10
C VAL A 145 4.44 5.35 13.50
N ARG A 146 5.63 4.74 13.64
CA ARG A 146 6.29 4.61 14.96
C ARG A 146 6.57 5.94 15.62
N HIS A 147 6.82 7.00 14.85
CA HIS A 147 7.02 8.34 15.38
C HIS A 147 5.74 8.89 16.00
N ILE A 148 4.65 8.91 15.23
CA ILE A 148 3.38 9.57 15.60
C ILE A 148 2.52 8.79 16.59
N LEU A 149 2.79 7.50 16.79
CA LEU A 149 2.05 6.67 17.75
C LEU A 149 2.41 7.04 19.21
N PRO A 150 1.43 7.03 20.13
CA PRO A 150 1.70 7.15 21.56
C PRO A 150 2.64 6.04 22.04
N LYS A 151 3.52 6.32 23.02
CA LYS A 151 4.52 5.35 23.52
C LYS A 151 3.95 3.95 23.82
N PRO A 152 2.80 3.79 24.52
CA PRO A 152 2.26 2.45 24.80
C PRO A 152 1.86 1.67 23.54
N LYS A 153 1.50 2.37 22.45
CA LYS A 153 0.99 1.77 21.21
C LYS A 153 2.10 1.40 20.24
N LYS A 154 3.31 1.96 20.40
CA LYS A 154 4.49 1.60 19.59
C LYS A 154 4.81 0.10 19.66
N LYS A 155 4.72 -0.51 20.85
CA LYS A 155 4.96 -1.96 21.02
C LYS A 155 3.89 -2.81 20.33
N VAL A 156 2.63 -2.39 20.41
CA VAL A 156 1.50 -3.06 19.75
C VAL A 156 1.68 -3.03 18.23
N PHE A 157 2.02 -1.85 17.68
CA PHE A 157 2.33 -1.70 16.26
C PHE A 157 3.52 -2.55 15.82
N SER A 158 4.64 -2.54 16.57
CA SER A 158 5.80 -3.36 16.21
C SER A 158 5.47 -4.85 16.16
N LYS A 159 4.72 -5.36 17.15
CA LYS A 159 4.28 -6.76 17.17
C LYS A 159 3.40 -7.08 15.96
N TRP A 160 2.39 -6.26 15.70
CA TRP A 160 1.52 -6.41 14.53
C TRP A 160 2.33 -6.39 13.22
N LEU A 161 3.27 -5.45 13.08
CA LEU A 161 4.10 -5.31 11.89
C LEU A 161 4.93 -6.56 11.65
N GLU A 162 5.57 -7.11 12.68
CA GLU A 162 6.37 -8.34 12.56
C GLU A 162 5.52 -9.54 12.13
N GLU A 163 4.36 -9.74 12.76
CA GLU A 163 3.44 -10.84 12.46
C GLU A 163 2.82 -10.71 11.05
N MET A 164 2.41 -9.49 10.67
CA MET A 164 1.87 -9.19 9.34
C MET A 164 2.92 -9.39 8.24
N LEU A 165 4.17 -8.94 8.45
CA LEU A 165 5.25 -9.14 7.50
C LEU A 165 5.60 -10.63 7.33
N ALA A 166 5.55 -11.40 8.42
CA ALA A 166 5.75 -12.85 8.37
C ALA A 166 4.65 -13.54 7.55
N ARG A 167 3.38 -13.20 7.79
CA ARG A 167 2.23 -13.71 7.02
C ARG A 167 2.35 -13.38 5.53
N ILE A 168 2.64 -12.13 5.16
CA ILE A 168 2.77 -11.74 3.75
C ILE A 168 3.95 -12.45 3.09
N LYS A 169 5.08 -12.63 3.79
CA LYS A 169 6.23 -13.37 3.26
C LYS A 169 5.88 -14.81 2.88
N GLU A 170 5.00 -15.46 3.65
CA GLU A 170 4.54 -16.82 3.38
C GLU A 170 3.65 -16.90 2.13
N ILE A 171 2.70 -15.97 1.98
CA ILE A 171 1.66 -16.05 0.93
C ILE A 171 2.00 -15.31 -0.37
N ALA A 172 3.00 -14.43 -0.33
CA ALA A 172 3.47 -13.60 -1.45
C ALA A 172 5.00 -13.45 -1.44
N PRO A 173 5.76 -14.57 -1.42
CA PRO A 173 7.21 -14.53 -1.40
C PRO A 173 7.77 -13.87 -2.66
N LYS A 174 8.90 -13.17 -2.54
CA LYS A 174 9.60 -12.67 -3.72
C LYS A 174 10.00 -13.86 -4.61
N PRO A 175 9.73 -13.81 -5.93
CA PRO A 175 10.21 -14.85 -6.83
C PRO A 175 11.74 -14.87 -6.87
N ASP A 176 12.34 -16.00 -7.23
CA ASP A 176 13.77 -16.08 -7.51
C ASP A 176 14.18 -15.04 -8.57
N GLU A 177 15.45 -14.63 -8.58
CA GLU A 177 15.94 -13.64 -9.53
C GLU A 177 15.69 -14.09 -10.99
N PRO A 178 15.16 -13.21 -11.86
CA PRO A 178 15.21 -13.47 -13.29
C PRO A 178 16.69 -13.50 -13.70
N PRO A 179 17.04 -14.29 -14.73
CA PRO A 179 18.39 -14.24 -15.28
C PRO A 179 18.74 -12.79 -15.64
N LEU A 180 19.92 -12.36 -15.23
CA LEU A 180 20.53 -11.07 -15.62
C LEU A 180 20.41 -10.90 -17.15
N GLY A 181 19.92 -9.74 -17.62
CA GLY A 181 20.00 -9.40 -19.06
C GLY A 181 18.79 -8.70 -19.69
N VAL A 182 17.66 -8.54 -19.00
CA VAL A 182 16.53 -7.74 -19.53
C VAL A 182 16.70 -6.29 -19.09
N GLU A 183 17.41 -5.50 -19.90
CA GLU A 183 17.64 -4.08 -19.60
C GLU A 183 16.49 -3.17 -20.09
N ASP A 184 15.75 -3.62 -21.11
CA ASP A 184 14.71 -2.84 -21.80
C ASP A 184 13.40 -3.62 -21.96
N LYS A 185 12.26 -2.95 -21.75
CA LYS A 185 10.93 -3.53 -22.01
C LYS A 185 10.69 -3.73 -23.50
N GLU A 186 11.32 -2.91 -24.33
CA GLU A 186 11.14 -2.89 -25.78
C GLU A 186 11.79 -4.11 -26.45
N SER A 187 12.73 -4.77 -25.77
CA SER A 187 13.34 -6.01 -26.25
C SER A 187 12.51 -7.27 -25.98
N LEU A 188 11.44 -7.17 -25.20
CA LEU A 188 10.54 -8.28 -24.91
C LEU A 188 9.34 -8.27 -25.84
N SER A 189 8.92 -9.44 -26.32
CA SER A 189 7.59 -9.57 -26.92
C SER A 189 6.50 -9.25 -25.87
N PRO A 190 5.29 -8.86 -26.29
CA PRO A 190 4.19 -8.58 -25.36
C PRO A 190 3.94 -9.71 -24.36
N LYS A 191 4.04 -10.97 -24.80
CA LYS A 191 3.86 -12.17 -23.96
C LYS A 191 4.99 -12.37 -22.95
N GLU A 192 6.24 -12.11 -23.33
CA GLU A 192 7.39 -12.18 -22.42
C GLU A 192 7.34 -11.07 -21.37
N LEU A 193 6.95 -9.86 -21.81
CA LEU A 193 6.72 -8.74 -20.92
C LEU A 193 5.63 -9.09 -19.89
N GLU A 194 4.46 -9.55 -20.34
CA GLU A 194 3.36 -9.98 -19.48
C GLU A 194 3.80 -11.04 -18.47
N ALA A 195 4.52 -12.09 -18.91
CA ALA A 195 5.01 -13.15 -18.02
C ALA A 195 6.02 -12.62 -16.99
N TYR A 196 6.92 -11.72 -17.42
CA TYR A 196 7.89 -11.07 -16.53
C TYR A 196 7.19 -10.20 -15.48
N TYR A 197 6.23 -9.38 -15.90
CA TYR A 197 5.39 -8.57 -15.01
C TYR A 197 4.66 -9.47 -14.01
N ALA A 198 3.92 -10.49 -14.47
CA ALA A 198 3.12 -11.36 -13.62
C ALA A 198 3.93 -12.00 -12.48
N ARG A 199 5.15 -12.46 -12.79
CA ARG A 199 6.07 -13.06 -11.80
C ARG A 199 6.44 -12.11 -10.67
N HIS A 200 6.82 -10.88 -11.00
CA HIS A 200 7.28 -9.89 -10.02
C HIS A 200 6.14 -9.16 -9.31
N TRP A 201 5.06 -8.91 -10.05
CA TRP A 201 3.83 -8.32 -9.55
C TRP A 201 3.22 -9.20 -8.46
N GLY A 202 3.15 -10.50 -8.73
CA GLY A 202 2.50 -11.48 -7.87
C GLY A 202 0.98 -11.36 -7.87
N GLU A 203 0.34 -12.34 -7.26
CA GLU A 203 -1.11 -12.35 -7.11
C GLU A 203 -1.55 -11.23 -6.16
N ALA A 204 -2.66 -10.56 -6.50
CA ALA A 204 -3.27 -9.56 -5.64
C ALA A 204 -3.66 -10.18 -4.29
N LEU A 205 -3.59 -9.39 -3.23
CA LEU A 205 -3.96 -9.83 -1.88
C LEU A 205 -5.20 -9.06 -1.41
N PRO A 206 -6.18 -9.73 -0.79
CA PRO A 206 -7.35 -9.06 -0.24
C PRO A 206 -6.99 -8.33 1.07
N PRO A 207 -7.71 -7.26 1.43
CA PRO A 207 -7.45 -6.50 2.65
C PRO A 207 -7.47 -7.32 3.95
N GLU A 208 -8.22 -8.42 3.98
CA GLU A 208 -8.33 -9.37 5.10
C GLU A 208 -6.98 -9.96 5.52
N VAL A 209 -5.97 -10.00 4.62
CA VAL A 209 -4.61 -10.44 4.96
C VAL A 209 -4.01 -9.58 6.09
N LEU A 210 -4.39 -8.31 6.18
CA LEU A 210 -3.91 -7.37 7.19
C LEU A 210 -4.49 -7.62 8.59
N ASP A 211 -5.64 -8.29 8.68
CA ASP A 211 -6.28 -8.63 9.95
C ASP A 211 -5.69 -9.92 10.50
N LEU A 212 -4.84 -9.80 11.52
CA LEU A 212 -4.18 -10.96 12.12
C LEU A 212 -5.15 -11.90 12.84
N GLU A 213 -6.34 -11.43 13.22
CA GLU A 213 -7.39 -12.25 13.82
C GLU A 213 -8.24 -13.00 12.77
N TYR A 214 -8.16 -12.59 11.49
CA TYR A 214 -8.82 -13.29 10.40
C TYR A 214 -8.00 -14.52 9.99
N ASP A 215 -8.64 -15.69 9.98
CA ASP A 215 -8.06 -16.95 9.51
C ASP A 215 -8.02 -16.96 7.97
N TYR A 216 -7.08 -16.21 7.41
CA TYR A 216 -6.90 -16.10 5.97
C TYR A 216 -6.40 -17.43 5.38
N GLN A 217 -7.15 -17.95 4.42
CA GLN A 217 -6.76 -19.14 3.65
C GLN A 217 -6.44 -18.73 2.20
N PRO A 218 -5.27 -19.07 1.63
CA PRO A 218 -4.93 -18.73 0.26
C PRO A 218 -5.96 -19.20 -0.78
N SER A 219 -6.65 -20.31 -0.52
CA SER A 219 -7.73 -20.83 -1.38
C SER A 219 -8.97 -19.92 -1.46
N LYS A 220 -9.09 -18.92 -0.57
CA LYS A 220 -10.16 -17.92 -0.55
C LYS A 220 -9.78 -16.60 -1.23
N ARG A 221 -8.54 -16.48 -1.71
CA ARG A 221 -7.97 -15.23 -2.27
C ARG A 221 -8.88 -14.61 -3.33
N GLU A 222 -9.23 -15.37 -4.37
CA GLU A 222 -10.05 -14.87 -5.49
C GLU A 222 -11.45 -14.44 -5.04
N GLU A 223 -12.11 -15.25 -4.19
CA GLU A 223 -13.43 -14.92 -3.62
C GLU A 223 -13.40 -13.60 -2.86
N LEU A 224 -12.38 -13.40 -2.01
CA LEU A 224 -12.23 -12.19 -1.20
C LEU A 224 -11.93 -10.96 -2.06
N ILE A 225 -11.09 -11.11 -3.10
CA ILE A 225 -10.77 -10.02 -4.03
C ILE A 225 -12.00 -9.64 -4.85
N ASP A 226 -12.73 -10.60 -5.43
CA ASP A 226 -13.94 -10.32 -6.19
C ASP A 226 -14.98 -9.60 -5.34
N ARG A 227 -15.19 -10.08 -4.10
CA ARG A 227 -16.06 -9.41 -3.12
C ARG A 227 -15.62 -7.97 -2.88
N TYR A 228 -14.34 -7.78 -2.58
CA TYR A 228 -13.78 -6.46 -2.31
C TYR A 228 -13.98 -5.50 -3.49
N LEU A 229 -13.67 -5.94 -4.71
CA LEU A 229 -13.85 -5.14 -5.93
C LEU A 229 -15.30 -4.69 -6.13
N ARG A 230 -16.28 -5.57 -5.87
CA ARG A 230 -17.71 -5.27 -6.02
C ARG A 230 -18.23 -4.27 -4.99
N GLU A 231 -17.58 -4.19 -3.84
CA GLU A 231 -17.92 -3.26 -2.75
C GLU A 231 -17.28 -1.87 -2.91
N LEU A 232 -16.37 -1.70 -3.88
CA LEU A 232 -15.71 -0.42 -4.14
C LEU A 232 -16.68 0.63 -4.66
N ASP A 233 -16.63 1.81 -4.04
CA ASP A 233 -17.40 2.98 -4.47
C ASP A 233 -16.54 3.90 -5.34
N TRP A 234 -16.41 3.54 -6.61
CA TRP A 234 -15.66 4.35 -7.57
C TRP A 234 -16.25 5.74 -7.83
N LYS A 235 -17.51 5.97 -7.48
CA LYS A 235 -18.14 7.30 -7.61
C LYS A 235 -17.72 8.21 -6.45
N GLY A 236 -17.63 7.66 -5.25
CA GLY A 236 -17.21 8.38 -4.04
C GLY A 236 -15.69 8.47 -3.86
N ASN A 237 -14.92 7.63 -4.54
CA ASN A 237 -13.46 7.56 -4.43
C ASN A 237 -12.79 8.12 -5.70
N PRO A 238 -12.22 9.34 -5.68
CA PRO A 238 -11.67 9.97 -6.88
C PRO A 238 -10.43 9.26 -7.45
N PHE A 239 -9.78 8.42 -6.63
CA PHE A 239 -8.60 7.65 -7.03
C PHE A 239 -8.96 6.38 -7.80
N LEU A 240 -10.23 5.98 -7.82
CA LEU A 240 -10.72 4.88 -8.63
C LEU A 240 -11.20 5.42 -9.99
N ARG A 241 -10.81 4.77 -11.08
CA ARG A 241 -11.32 5.11 -12.42
C ARG A 241 -12.72 4.55 -12.60
N SER A 242 -13.59 5.28 -13.32
CA SER A 242 -14.89 4.71 -13.71
C SER A 242 -14.73 3.49 -14.63
N PRO A 243 -15.70 2.56 -14.67
CA PRO A 243 -15.68 1.43 -15.60
C PRO A 243 -15.47 1.83 -17.06
N ASP A 244 -16.09 2.92 -17.50
CA ASP A 244 -15.95 3.43 -18.87
C ASP A 244 -14.55 3.96 -19.14
N ALA A 245 -13.93 4.64 -18.18
CA ALA A 245 -12.55 5.10 -18.29
C ALA A 245 -11.57 3.92 -18.38
N MET A 246 -11.79 2.86 -17.59
CA MET A 246 -10.98 1.64 -17.66
C MET A 246 -11.10 0.95 -19.03
N LYS A 247 -12.31 0.81 -19.56
CA LYS A 247 -12.55 0.23 -20.90
C LYS A 247 -11.88 1.03 -22.01
N LYS A 248 -11.90 2.36 -21.92
CA LYS A 248 -11.19 3.24 -22.88
C LYS A 248 -9.66 3.06 -22.84
N LEU A 249 -9.12 2.61 -21.71
CA LEU A 249 -7.71 2.27 -21.52
C LEU A 249 -7.40 0.80 -21.88
N GLY A 250 -8.33 0.10 -22.54
CA GLY A 250 -8.14 -1.28 -22.98
C GLY A 250 -8.29 -2.33 -21.89
N PHE A 251 -8.94 -2.02 -20.76
CA PHE A 251 -9.23 -3.03 -19.74
C PHE A 251 -10.15 -4.12 -20.30
N GLU A 252 -9.69 -5.37 -20.26
CA GLU A 252 -10.46 -6.55 -20.67
C GLU A 252 -11.36 -7.06 -19.54
N GLY A 253 -12.52 -7.63 -19.89
CA GLY A 253 -13.48 -8.16 -18.92
C GLY A 253 -14.45 -7.11 -18.35
N THR A 254 -14.91 -7.35 -17.11
CA THR A 254 -15.88 -6.47 -16.43
C THR A 254 -15.19 -5.74 -15.28
N PRO A 255 -14.96 -4.41 -15.37
CA PRO A 255 -14.43 -3.63 -14.26
C PRO A 255 -15.19 -3.88 -12.96
N TYR A 256 -14.46 -3.96 -11.84
CA TYR A 256 -14.98 -4.24 -10.49
C TYR A 256 -15.58 -5.64 -10.30
N LYS A 257 -15.15 -6.60 -11.14
CA LYS A 257 -15.35 -8.04 -10.94
C LYS A 257 -14.05 -8.75 -11.27
N LEU A 258 -13.75 -9.80 -10.52
CA LEU A 258 -12.70 -10.74 -10.89
C LEU A 258 -13.29 -11.68 -11.94
N GLY A 259 -12.60 -11.85 -13.08
CA GLY A 259 -13.10 -12.59 -14.24
C GLY A 259 -11.97 -13.17 -15.06
#